data_AF-A0A813BTP3-F1
#
_entry.id   AF-A0A813BTP3-F1
#
_cell.length_a   1.000
_cell.length_b   1.000
_cell.length_c   1.000
_cell.angle_alpha   90.00
_cell.angle_beta   90.00
_cell.angle_gamma   90.00
#
_symmetry.space_group_name_H-M   'P 1'
#
loop_
_entity.id
_entity.type
_entity.pdbx_description
1 polymer ?
#
loop_
_entity_poly.entity_id
_entity_poly.type
_entity_poly.pdbx_seq_one_letter_code
_entity_poly.pdbx_strand_id
1 'polypeptide(L)'
;MNSPGEHGTNLELLTPGCAKQVLALYEDIIRRCRLRNKAAGISQGDLQMRTSAWYPFTWGGDLGASEKPEFQIGLQMERQWLDALAYSEKEAILWAGFWEGESSGRATKEALFQFADLLDRQTVHPGTELGQLVEKHDGLDQCSYQRAHERELLQNFWTWASASFVRGMVRHGQESIVAFVNKDAEGPRALSKSVLAQCEIPSIGQMSLFAKSWTPHVVVVDLKGTCNVTSPFLQRRLVSQSMLGFRSKSSVVRTIGGIKWSCVDCSESDGCTLDASLAEFLKAELAVQK
;
A
#
# COMPACT_ATOMS: atom_id res chain seq x y z
N MET A 1 -43.76 6.23 -35.81
CA MET A 1 -42.74 5.21 -35.52
C MET A 1 -41.41 5.93 -35.37
N ASN A 2 -41.04 6.28 -34.14
CA ASN A 2 -39.74 6.86 -33.83
C ASN A 2 -39.00 5.83 -32.98
N SER A 3 -37.89 5.31 -33.49
CA SER A 3 -36.99 4.44 -32.74
C SER A 3 -36.33 5.24 -31.61
N PRO A 4 -36.14 4.65 -30.41
CA PRO A 4 -35.39 5.29 -29.34
C PRO A 4 -33.90 5.28 -29.70
N GLY A 5 -33.32 6.47 -29.83
CA GLY A 5 -31.89 6.65 -29.98
C GLY A 5 -31.16 6.17 -28.72
N GLU A 6 -30.18 5.31 -28.93
CA GLU A 6 -29.22 4.87 -27.93
C GLU A 6 -28.53 6.09 -27.30
N HIS A 7 -28.84 6.38 -26.04
CA HIS A 7 -27.98 7.17 -25.19
C HIS A 7 -26.79 6.32 -24.75
N GLY A 8 -25.88 6.06 -25.69
CA GLY A 8 -24.52 5.64 -25.38
C GLY A 8 -23.81 6.82 -24.72
N THR A 9 -23.71 6.80 -23.40
CA THR A 9 -22.84 7.74 -22.68
C THR A 9 -21.41 7.51 -23.15
N ASN A 10 -20.87 8.49 -23.90
CA ASN A 10 -19.48 8.63 -24.33
C ASN A 10 -18.51 8.72 -23.14
N LEU A 11 -18.39 7.66 -22.34
CA LEU A 11 -17.40 7.56 -21.26
C LEU A 11 -16.02 7.12 -21.80
N GLU A 12 -15.99 6.45 -22.97
CA GLU A 12 -14.76 5.92 -23.56
C GLU A 12 -13.82 7.00 -24.15
N LEU A 13 -14.32 8.22 -24.38
CA LEU A 13 -13.56 9.31 -25.02
C LEU A 13 -12.93 10.32 -24.03
N LEU A 14 -13.16 10.18 -22.73
CA LEU A 14 -12.79 11.22 -21.74
C LEU A 14 -11.97 10.74 -20.53
N THR A 15 -11.68 9.44 -20.39
CA THR A 15 -10.81 8.96 -19.30
C THR A 15 -9.36 8.83 -19.76
N PRO A 16 -8.40 9.60 -19.22
CA PRO A 16 -6.97 9.38 -19.41
C PRO A 16 -6.59 7.93 -19.11
N GLY A 17 -5.53 7.40 -19.75
CA GLY A 17 -5.09 6.00 -19.57
C GLY A 17 -5.02 5.55 -18.11
N CYS A 18 -4.54 6.43 -17.23
CA CYS A 18 -4.55 6.23 -15.78
C CYS A 18 -5.94 5.96 -15.17
N ALA A 19 -6.94 6.78 -15.48
CA ALA A 19 -8.29 6.61 -14.96
C ALA A 19 -8.89 5.30 -15.43
N LYS A 20 -8.65 4.92 -16.70
CA LYS A 20 -9.11 3.63 -17.24
C LYS A 20 -8.46 2.44 -16.52
N GLN A 21 -7.14 2.50 -16.28
CA GLN A 21 -6.40 1.43 -15.59
C GLN A 21 -6.87 1.28 -14.13
N VAL A 22 -7.03 2.38 -13.40
CA VAL A 22 -7.54 2.35 -12.01
C VAL A 22 -9.00 1.88 -11.95
N LEU A 23 -9.86 2.31 -12.87
CA LEU A 23 -11.24 1.81 -12.94
C LEU A 23 -11.28 0.30 -13.21
N ALA A 24 -10.49 -0.20 -14.15
CA ALA A 24 -10.40 -1.62 -14.46
C ALA A 24 -9.89 -2.44 -13.25
N LEU A 25 -8.93 -1.89 -12.49
CA LEU A 25 -8.47 -2.49 -11.24
C LEU A 25 -9.60 -2.58 -10.19
N TYR A 26 -10.36 -1.49 -9.99
CA TYR A 26 -11.49 -1.51 -9.07
C TYR A 26 -12.59 -2.49 -9.50
N GLU A 27 -12.88 -2.59 -10.80
CA GLU A 27 -13.84 -3.58 -11.31
C GLU A 27 -13.43 -5.02 -10.99
N ASP A 28 -12.14 -5.34 -11.13
CA ASP A 28 -11.60 -6.65 -10.76
C ASP A 28 -11.66 -6.90 -9.23
N ILE A 29 -11.32 -5.90 -8.41
CA ILE A 29 -11.47 -5.95 -6.94
C ILE A 29 -12.92 -6.27 -6.55
N ILE A 30 -13.87 -5.55 -7.13
CA ILE A 30 -15.31 -5.72 -6.87
C ILE A 30 -15.75 -7.12 -7.30
N ARG A 31 -15.37 -7.55 -8.51
CA ARG A 31 -15.69 -8.88 -9.03
C ARG A 31 -15.18 -9.97 -8.08
N ARG A 32 -13.95 -9.83 -7.57
CA ARG A 32 -13.36 -10.82 -6.67
C ARG A 32 -14.07 -10.89 -5.33
N CYS A 33 -14.42 -9.73 -4.76
CA CYS A 33 -15.17 -9.67 -3.51
C CYS A 33 -16.58 -10.25 -3.66
N ARG A 34 -17.26 -10.02 -4.80
CA ARG A 34 -18.56 -10.63 -5.09
C ARG A 34 -18.48 -12.16 -5.14
N LEU A 35 -17.43 -12.71 -5.76
CA LEU A 35 -17.23 -14.17 -5.82
C LEU A 35 -17.01 -14.77 -4.43
N ARG A 36 -16.22 -14.12 -3.57
CA ARG A 36 -16.02 -14.53 -2.16
C ARG A 36 -17.32 -14.50 -1.36
N ASN A 37 -18.07 -13.40 -1.43
CA ASN A 37 -19.34 -13.27 -0.71
C ASN A 37 -20.36 -14.33 -1.15
N LYS A 38 -20.41 -14.63 -2.45
CA LYS A 38 -21.25 -15.72 -2.98
C LYS A 38 -20.81 -17.08 -2.44
N ALA A 39 -19.51 -17.36 -2.41
CA ALA A 39 -18.98 -18.59 -1.84
C ALA A 39 -19.26 -18.73 -0.33
N ALA A 40 -19.31 -17.61 0.40
CA ALA A 40 -19.65 -17.56 1.82
C ALA A 40 -21.16 -17.58 2.12
N GLY A 41 -22.04 -17.71 1.11
CA GLY A 41 -23.49 -17.75 1.30
C GLY A 41 -24.14 -16.40 1.67
N ILE A 42 -23.45 -15.27 1.46
CA ILE A 42 -23.97 -13.93 1.75
C ILE A 42 -24.90 -13.50 0.60
N SER A 43 -26.13 -13.09 0.93
CA SER A 43 -27.21 -12.86 -0.06
C SER A 43 -27.00 -11.64 -0.98
N GLN A 44 -27.54 -11.71 -2.21
CA GLN A 44 -27.43 -10.66 -3.25
C GLN A 44 -28.19 -9.35 -2.93
N GLY A 45 -29.23 -9.40 -2.10
CA GLY A 45 -30.02 -8.21 -1.75
C GLY A 45 -29.22 -7.17 -0.96
N ASP A 46 -28.27 -7.63 -0.16
CA ASP A 46 -27.33 -6.76 0.54
C ASP A 46 -26.30 -6.14 -0.41
N LEU A 47 -26.04 -6.73 -1.58
CA LEU A 47 -24.99 -6.38 -2.55
C LEU A 47 -25.39 -5.28 -3.55
N GLN A 48 -26.68 -5.05 -3.78
CA GLN A 48 -27.16 -4.10 -4.79
C GLN A 48 -27.09 -2.64 -4.32
N MET A 49 -27.24 -2.37 -3.01
CA MET A 49 -26.91 -1.07 -2.40
C MET A 49 -25.38 -0.80 -2.36
N ARG A 50 -24.55 -1.84 -2.55
CA ARG A 50 -23.08 -1.78 -2.39
C ARG A 50 -22.33 -1.31 -3.62
N THR A 51 -22.97 -1.32 -4.79
CA THR A 51 -22.29 -1.08 -6.07
C THR A 51 -22.81 0.17 -6.79
N SER A 52 -23.97 0.71 -6.40
CA SER A 52 -24.48 2.00 -6.91
C SER A 52 -23.76 3.20 -6.30
N ALA A 53 -23.10 3.06 -5.14
CA ALA A 53 -22.31 4.11 -4.50
C ALA A 53 -20.97 4.43 -5.21
N TRP A 54 -20.60 3.66 -6.23
CA TRP A 54 -19.38 3.87 -7.03
C TRP A 54 -19.55 4.91 -8.15
N TYR A 55 -20.79 5.21 -8.53
CA TYR A 55 -21.14 6.24 -9.51
C TYR A 55 -21.81 7.40 -8.77
N PRO A 56 -21.09 8.40 -8.22
CA PRO A 56 -20.01 9.13 -8.90
C PRO A 56 -18.82 9.50 -7.99
N PHE A 57 -17.61 9.06 -8.34
CA PHE A 57 -16.40 9.82 -8.03
C PHE A 57 -16.43 11.12 -8.87
N THR A 58 -17.27 12.09 -8.49
CA THR A 58 -17.15 13.46 -9.00
C THR A 58 -15.89 14.05 -8.38
N TRP A 59 -14.83 13.94 -9.16
CA TRP A 59 -13.70 14.86 -9.22
C TRP A 59 -14.09 16.29 -8.84
N GLY A 60 -13.42 16.83 -7.84
CA GLY A 60 -13.47 18.25 -7.48
C GLY A 60 -14.02 18.52 -6.09
N GLY A 61 -13.12 18.90 -5.18
CA GLY A 61 -13.21 20.14 -4.38
C GLY A 61 -14.40 20.40 -3.44
N ASP A 62 -15.46 19.60 -3.41
CA ASP A 62 -16.58 19.83 -2.52
C ASP A 62 -16.40 19.06 -1.21
N LEU A 63 -15.90 19.77 -0.21
CA LEU A 63 -15.74 19.29 1.18
C LEU A 63 -17.07 18.74 1.77
N GLY A 64 -18.22 19.09 1.20
CA GLY A 64 -19.55 18.58 1.58
C GLY A 64 -19.94 17.20 1.01
N ALA A 65 -19.19 16.64 0.05
CA ALA A 65 -19.44 15.28 -0.45
C ALA A 65 -19.03 14.21 0.58
N SER A 66 -18.09 14.54 1.46
CA SER A 66 -17.58 13.65 2.50
C SER A 66 -18.58 13.34 3.62
N GLU A 67 -19.62 14.14 3.80
CA GLU A 67 -20.64 13.97 4.85
C GLU A 67 -21.88 13.20 4.37
N LYS A 68 -21.98 12.89 3.07
CA LYS A 68 -23.13 12.17 2.52
C LYS A 68 -23.13 10.70 2.97
N PRO A 69 -24.25 10.15 3.46
CA PRO A 69 -24.32 8.75 3.92
C PRO A 69 -23.88 7.73 2.85
N GLU A 70 -24.19 7.98 1.58
CA GLU A 70 -23.83 7.10 0.47
C GLU A 70 -22.31 7.07 0.24
N PHE A 71 -21.63 8.20 0.44
CA PHE A 71 -20.17 8.31 0.36
C PHE A 71 -19.50 7.55 1.49
N GLN A 72 -20.01 7.68 2.71
CA GLN A 72 -19.51 6.93 3.88
C GLN A 72 -19.73 5.43 3.73
N ILE A 73 -20.88 5.01 3.19
CA ILE A 73 -21.15 3.60 2.86
C ILE A 73 -20.15 3.12 1.81
N GLY A 74 -19.98 3.83 0.68
CA GLY A 74 -19.02 3.48 -0.38
C GLY A 74 -17.60 3.28 0.16
N LEU A 75 -17.11 4.22 0.97
CA LEU A 75 -15.79 4.12 1.63
C LEU A 75 -15.70 2.94 2.60
N GLN A 76 -16.76 2.66 3.36
CA GLN A 76 -16.79 1.52 4.27
C GLN A 76 -16.73 0.19 3.50
N MET A 77 -17.38 0.13 2.33
CA MET A 77 -17.41 -1.05 1.45
C MET A 77 -16.04 -1.29 0.81
N GLU A 78 -15.44 -0.22 0.28
CA GLU A 78 -14.11 -0.23 -0.31
C GLU A 78 -13.09 -0.73 0.71
N ARG A 79 -13.13 -0.22 1.95
CA ARG A 79 -12.29 -0.72 3.05
C ARG A 79 -12.50 -2.19 3.33
N GLN A 80 -13.75 -2.66 3.43
CA GLN A 80 -14.03 -4.09 3.68
C GLN A 80 -13.52 -5.00 2.57
N TRP A 81 -13.60 -4.55 1.33
CA TRP A 81 -13.14 -5.30 0.16
C TRP A 81 -11.62 -5.33 0.06
N LEU A 82 -10.98 -4.16 0.16
CA LEU A 82 -9.52 -4.07 0.14
C LEU A 82 -8.91 -4.86 1.31
N ASP A 83 -9.46 -4.72 2.52
CA ASP A 83 -8.99 -5.48 3.70
C ASP A 83 -8.99 -7.00 3.46
N ALA A 84 -10.02 -7.54 2.78
CA ALA A 84 -10.12 -8.97 2.52
C ALA A 84 -9.05 -9.44 1.53
N LEU A 85 -8.71 -8.61 0.54
CA LEU A 85 -7.73 -8.93 -0.51
C LEU A 85 -6.30 -8.60 -0.09
N ALA A 86 -6.11 -7.70 0.86
CA ALA A 86 -4.83 -7.25 1.39
C ALA A 86 -4.21 -8.23 2.39
N TYR A 87 -4.86 -9.36 2.64
CA TYR A 87 -4.38 -10.40 3.54
C TYR A 87 -3.06 -11.01 3.08
N SER A 88 -2.09 -11.10 4.01
CA SER A 88 -0.80 -11.77 3.85
C SER A 88 -0.76 -12.98 4.78
N GLU A 89 -0.45 -14.16 4.25
CA GLU A 89 -0.37 -15.41 5.01
C GLU A 89 0.84 -15.46 5.92
N LYS A 90 1.94 -14.85 5.48
CA LYS A 90 3.18 -14.72 6.25
C LYS A 90 3.39 -13.29 6.72
N GLU A 91 4.35 -13.10 7.62
CA GLU A 91 4.76 -11.77 8.05
C GLU A 91 5.23 -10.93 6.86
N ALA A 92 4.83 -9.66 6.87
CA ALA A 92 4.96 -8.79 5.72
C ALA A 92 6.39 -8.31 5.45
N ILE A 93 6.70 -8.20 4.16
CA ILE A 93 7.79 -7.39 3.60
C ILE A 93 7.18 -6.21 2.84
N LEU A 94 7.66 -5.02 3.17
CA LEU A 94 7.45 -3.80 2.40
C LEU A 94 8.72 -3.50 1.60
N TRP A 95 8.60 -2.76 0.50
CA TRP A 95 9.77 -2.47 -0.32
C TRP A 95 9.63 -1.22 -1.17
N ALA A 96 10.77 -0.65 -1.54
CA ALA A 96 10.85 0.44 -2.50
C ALA A 96 12.15 0.35 -3.31
N GLY A 97 12.04 0.40 -4.65
CA GLY A 97 13.20 0.43 -5.53
C GLY A 97 13.63 -0.92 -6.08
N PHE A 98 12.68 -1.83 -6.28
CA PHE A 98 12.89 -3.07 -7.01
C PHE A 98 12.12 -3.03 -8.34
N TRP A 99 12.75 -3.44 -9.43
CA TRP A 99 12.13 -3.46 -10.77
C TRP A 99 12.86 -4.41 -11.71
N GLU A 100 12.16 -4.82 -12.78
CA GLU A 100 12.73 -5.67 -13.81
C GLU A 100 13.81 -4.97 -14.64
N GLY A 101 14.90 -5.68 -14.94
CA GLY A 101 16.01 -5.16 -15.75
C GLY A 101 17.01 -4.27 -14.99
N GLU A 102 17.07 -4.40 -13.66
CA GLU A 102 18.14 -3.80 -12.87
C GLU A 102 19.50 -4.50 -13.15
N SER A 103 20.54 -3.71 -13.37
CA SER A 103 21.82 -4.17 -13.96
C SER A 103 22.65 -5.08 -13.06
N SER A 104 22.56 -4.91 -11.73
CA SER A 104 23.29 -5.75 -10.78
C SER A 104 22.56 -7.06 -10.46
N GLY A 105 21.28 -7.19 -10.82
CA GLY A 105 20.43 -8.32 -10.45
C GLY A 105 20.01 -8.33 -8.98
N ARG A 106 20.62 -7.49 -8.13
CA ARG A 106 20.41 -7.44 -6.68
C ARG A 106 19.10 -6.77 -6.30
N ALA A 107 18.65 -5.81 -7.09
CA ALA A 107 17.43 -5.07 -6.86
C ALA A 107 16.33 -5.36 -7.89
N THR A 108 16.28 -6.61 -8.37
CA THR A 108 15.16 -7.12 -9.18
C THR A 108 14.03 -7.62 -8.29
N LYS A 109 12.80 -7.71 -8.84
CA LYS A 109 11.69 -8.26 -8.04
C LYS A 109 11.92 -9.74 -7.72
N GLU A 110 12.55 -10.49 -8.64
CA GLU A 110 12.90 -11.90 -8.42
C GLU A 110 13.82 -12.08 -7.21
N ALA A 111 14.88 -11.25 -7.10
CA ALA A 111 15.80 -11.33 -5.98
C ALA A 111 15.09 -11.04 -4.65
N LEU A 112 14.20 -10.04 -4.63
CA LEU A 112 13.38 -9.75 -3.46
C LEU A 112 12.46 -10.90 -3.08
N PHE A 113 11.80 -11.55 -4.05
CA PHE A 113 10.84 -12.63 -3.77
C PHE A 113 11.56 -13.90 -3.32
N GLN A 114 12.68 -14.25 -3.94
CA GLN A 114 13.52 -15.35 -3.48
C GLN A 114 14.04 -15.08 -2.05
N PHE A 115 14.42 -13.84 -1.76
CA PHE A 115 14.85 -13.47 -0.42
C PHE A 115 13.71 -13.49 0.61
N ALA A 116 12.50 -13.10 0.21
CA ALA A 116 11.31 -13.20 1.04
C ALA A 116 11.05 -14.66 1.47
N ASP A 117 11.25 -15.62 0.57
CA ASP A 117 11.14 -17.04 0.88
C ASP A 117 12.20 -17.50 1.89
N LEU A 118 13.45 -17.03 1.76
CA LEU A 118 14.52 -17.32 2.73
C LEU A 118 14.21 -16.79 4.14
N LEU A 119 13.53 -15.64 4.22
CA LEU A 119 13.07 -15.04 5.47
C LEU A 119 11.79 -15.65 6.04
N ASP A 120 11.16 -16.58 5.32
CA ASP A 120 9.80 -17.07 5.60
C ASP A 120 8.76 -15.94 5.74
N ARG A 121 8.82 -15.00 4.79
CA ARG A 121 7.98 -13.80 4.72
C ARG A 121 7.34 -13.65 3.36
N GLN A 122 6.43 -12.69 3.23
CA GLN A 122 5.70 -12.41 2.00
C GLN A 122 5.66 -10.91 1.73
N THR A 123 5.92 -10.49 0.49
CA THR A 123 5.74 -9.08 0.11
C THR A 123 4.25 -8.72 0.11
N VAL A 124 3.87 -7.55 0.64
CA VAL A 124 2.45 -7.14 0.62
C VAL A 124 1.94 -6.95 -0.81
N HIS A 125 2.80 -6.39 -1.66
CA HIS A 125 2.62 -6.34 -3.10
C HIS A 125 3.88 -6.94 -3.74
N PRO A 126 3.78 -7.91 -4.64
CA PRO A 126 2.54 -8.51 -5.14
C PRO A 126 2.07 -9.73 -4.36
N GLY A 127 2.67 -10.10 -3.22
CA GLY A 127 2.38 -11.37 -2.57
C GLY A 127 0.91 -11.56 -2.17
N THR A 128 0.17 -10.50 -1.81
CA THR A 128 -1.26 -10.59 -1.46
C THR A 128 -2.16 -10.59 -2.69
N GLU A 129 -3.42 -11.01 -2.55
CA GLU A 129 -4.39 -11.02 -3.65
C GLU A 129 -4.63 -9.61 -4.22
N LEU A 130 -4.70 -8.58 -3.37
CA LEU A 130 -4.75 -7.19 -3.80
C LEU A 130 -3.47 -6.80 -4.55
N GLY A 131 -2.31 -7.23 -4.06
CA GLY A 131 -1.02 -7.01 -4.71
C GLY A 131 -0.95 -7.63 -6.11
N GLN A 132 -1.45 -8.86 -6.28
CA GLN A 132 -1.53 -9.55 -7.57
C GLN A 132 -2.47 -8.84 -8.54
N LEU A 133 -3.60 -8.33 -8.07
CA LEU A 133 -4.49 -7.52 -8.89
C LEU A 133 -3.78 -6.25 -9.37
N VAL A 134 -3.01 -5.57 -8.52
CA VAL A 134 -2.24 -4.40 -8.94
C VAL A 134 -1.19 -4.75 -10.01
N GLU A 135 -0.45 -5.85 -9.87
CA GLU A 135 0.50 -6.29 -10.93
C GLU A 135 -0.20 -6.66 -12.23
N LYS A 136 -1.37 -7.29 -12.17
CA LYS A 136 -2.18 -7.61 -13.37
C LYS A 136 -2.54 -6.35 -14.16
N HIS A 137 -2.61 -5.21 -13.48
CA HIS A 137 -2.84 -3.89 -14.06
C HIS A 137 -1.53 -3.08 -14.15
N ASP A 138 -0.42 -3.75 -14.47
CA ASP A 138 0.91 -3.18 -14.75
C ASP A 138 1.46 -2.26 -13.64
N GLY A 139 1.08 -2.51 -12.37
CA GLY A 139 1.52 -1.68 -11.25
C GLY A 139 1.04 -0.22 -11.32
N LEU A 140 0.02 0.06 -12.13
CA LEU A 140 -0.49 1.41 -12.43
C LEU A 140 0.54 2.30 -13.16
N ASP A 141 1.38 1.71 -14.01
CA ASP A 141 2.44 2.40 -14.78
C ASP A 141 1.92 3.47 -15.77
N GLN A 142 0.68 3.37 -16.25
CA GLN A 142 0.07 4.36 -17.15
C GLN A 142 -0.35 5.64 -16.42
N CYS A 143 -0.25 5.66 -15.10
CA CYS A 143 -0.52 6.84 -14.30
C CYS A 143 0.73 7.71 -14.12
N SER A 144 0.62 8.99 -14.49
CA SER A 144 1.70 9.95 -14.33
C SER A 144 1.51 10.79 -13.08
N TYR A 145 2.51 10.75 -12.18
CA TYR A 145 2.61 11.71 -11.08
C TYR A 145 2.75 13.17 -11.58
N GLN A 146 2.95 13.42 -12.88
CA GLN A 146 3.07 14.78 -13.42
C GLN A 146 1.72 15.49 -13.47
N ARG A 147 0.62 14.79 -13.80
CA ARG A 147 -0.71 15.38 -13.87
C ARG A 147 -1.37 15.38 -12.49
N ALA A 148 -1.88 16.54 -12.07
CA ALA A 148 -2.43 16.70 -10.71
C ALA A 148 -3.56 15.72 -10.39
N HIS A 149 -4.49 15.51 -11.34
CA HIS A 149 -5.63 14.61 -11.16
C HIS A 149 -5.21 13.12 -11.13
N GLU A 150 -4.29 12.69 -12.00
CA GLU A 150 -3.76 11.31 -11.99
C GLU A 150 -2.99 11.02 -10.70
N ARG A 151 -2.22 12.00 -10.23
CA ARG A 151 -1.50 11.94 -8.95
C ARG A 151 -2.44 11.76 -7.77
N GLU A 152 -3.53 12.52 -7.71
CA GLU A 152 -4.52 12.41 -6.64
C GLU A 152 -5.21 11.04 -6.65
N LEU A 153 -5.59 10.55 -7.83
CA LEU A 153 -6.20 9.23 -8.01
C LEU A 153 -5.25 8.11 -7.52
N LEU A 154 -4.00 8.12 -7.98
CA LEU A 154 -2.97 7.19 -7.54
C LEU A 154 -2.75 7.25 -6.03
N GLN A 155 -2.62 8.47 -5.50
CA GLN A 155 -2.40 8.69 -4.08
C GLN A 155 -3.55 8.11 -3.27
N ASN A 156 -4.81 8.35 -3.68
CA ASN A 156 -5.99 7.83 -2.99
C ASN A 156 -6.01 6.30 -3.00
N PHE A 157 -5.83 5.67 -4.16
CA PHE A 157 -5.77 4.22 -4.27
C PHE A 157 -4.69 3.63 -3.34
N TRP A 158 -3.44 4.11 -3.46
CA TRP A 158 -2.33 3.57 -2.68
C TRP A 158 -2.47 3.86 -1.19
N THR A 159 -3.10 4.97 -0.82
CA THR A 159 -3.42 5.28 0.58
C THR A 159 -4.35 4.21 1.17
N TRP A 160 -5.45 3.88 0.47
CA TRP A 160 -6.39 2.86 0.93
C TRP A 160 -5.83 1.44 0.88
N ALA A 161 -5.10 1.09 -0.18
CA ALA A 161 -4.45 -0.21 -0.31
C ALA A 161 -3.43 -0.41 0.81
N SER A 162 -2.56 0.58 1.07
CA SER A 162 -1.56 0.53 2.14
C SER A 162 -2.21 0.45 3.53
N ALA A 163 -3.28 1.22 3.77
CA ALA A 163 -4.04 1.11 5.02
C ALA A 163 -4.56 -0.32 5.23
N SER A 164 -5.03 -0.96 4.16
CA SER A 164 -5.61 -2.29 4.18
C SER A 164 -4.53 -3.37 4.40
N PHE A 165 -3.36 -3.24 3.77
CA PHE A 165 -2.20 -4.11 4.04
C PHE A 165 -1.81 -4.05 5.53
N VAL A 166 -1.62 -2.85 6.07
CA VAL A 166 -1.23 -2.68 7.48
C VAL A 166 -2.33 -3.16 8.41
N ARG A 167 -3.61 -2.91 8.11
CA ARG A 167 -4.73 -3.42 8.94
C ARG A 167 -4.78 -4.96 8.94
N GLY A 168 -4.44 -5.58 7.82
CA GLY A 168 -4.20 -7.02 7.72
C GLY A 168 -3.13 -7.47 8.72
N MET A 169 -1.97 -6.81 8.74
CA MET A 169 -0.89 -7.09 9.70
C MET A 169 -1.40 -7.04 11.16
N VAL A 170 -2.13 -5.97 11.53
CA VAL A 170 -2.69 -5.81 12.87
C VAL A 170 -3.65 -6.94 13.24
N ARG A 171 -4.61 -7.27 12.36
CA ARG A 171 -5.63 -8.30 12.62
C ARG A 171 -5.04 -9.68 12.86
N HIS A 172 -3.87 -9.95 12.30
CA HIS A 172 -3.18 -11.23 12.42
C HIS A 172 -2.03 -11.22 13.43
N GLY A 173 -1.88 -10.15 14.22
CA GLY A 173 -0.84 -10.06 15.24
C GLY A 173 0.57 -10.06 14.65
N GLN A 174 0.75 -9.58 13.41
CA GLN A 174 2.07 -9.44 12.80
C GLN A 174 2.77 -8.25 13.43
N GLU A 175 3.73 -8.52 14.31
CA GLU A 175 4.47 -7.49 15.03
C GLU A 175 5.85 -7.23 14.41
N SER A 176 6.29 -8.05 13.45
CA SER A 176 7.59 -7.89 12.80
C SER A 176 7.42 -7.46 11.35
N ILE A 177 7.94 -6.29 10.99
CA ILE A 177 7.84 -5.71 9.64
C ILE A 177 9.24 -5.45 9.10
N VAL A 178 9.54 -5.96 7.91
CA VAL A 178 10.81 -5.66 7.22
C VAL A 178 10.53 -4.78 6.00
N ALA A 179 11.26 -3.69 5.86
CA ALA A 179 11.17 -2.78 4.73
C ALA A 179 12.49 -2.71 3.96
N PHE A 180 12.52 -3.17 2.72
CA PHE A 180 13.70 -3.07 1.85
C PHE A 180 13.69 -1.76 1.06
N VAL A 181 14.81 -1.02 1.11
CA VAL A 181 14.92 0.28 0.45
C VAL A 181 16.13 0.29 -0.47
N ASN A 182 15.88 0.46 -1.77
CA ASN A 182 16.89 0.72 -2.80
C ASN A 182 16.56 2.01 -3.56
N LYS A 183 16.44 3.12 -2.84
CA LYS A 183 16.16 4.45 -3.42
C LYS A 183 16.90 5.52 -2.65
N ASP A 184 17.40 6.51 -3.38
CA ASP A 184 17.91 7.74 -2.75
C ASP A 184 16.75 8.52 -2.12
N ALA A 185 17.01 9.27 -1.05
CA ALA A 185 16.00 10.12 -0.42
C ALA A 185 15.39 11.13 -1.41
N GLU A 186 16.21 11.65 -2.33
CA GLU A 186 15.88 12.65 -3.34
C GLU A 186 16.35 12.23 -4.75
N GLY A 187 15.85 12.90 -5.79
CA GLY A 187 16.21 12.62 -7.19
C GLY A 187 15.06 12.12 -8.07
N PRO A 188 15.36 11.63 -9.29
CA PRO A 188 14.33 11.23 -10.27
C PRO A 188 13.43 10.10 -9.79
N ARG A 189 13.99 9.12 -9.06
CA ARG A 189 13.27 7.98 -8.47
C ARG A 189 13.33 8.01 -6.93
N ALA A 190 13.12 9.18 -6.36
CA ALA A 190 13.24 9.43 -4.92
C ALA A 190 12.36 8.52 -4.05
N LEU A 191 12.89 8.11 -2.90
CA LEU A 191 12.17 7.44 -1.82
C LEU A 191 10.98 8.29 -1.36
N SER A 192 11.12 9.62 -1.34
CA SER A 192 10.04 10.55 -0.97
C SER A 192 8.80 10.50 -1.85
N LYS A 193 8.90 9.89 -3.03
CA LYS A 193 7.81 9.66 -3.99
C LYS A 193 7.35 8.21 -4.04
N SER A 194 7.88 7.34 -3.18
CA SER A 194 7.50 5.92 -3.13
C SER A 194 6.20 5.70 -2.35
N VAL A 195 5.46 4.65 -2.72
CA VAL A 195 4.31 4.14 -1.97
C VAL A 195 4.70 3.83 -0.52
N LEU A 196 5.87 3.22 -0.30
CA LEU A 196 6.44 2.97 1.02
C LEU A 196 6.45 4.24 1.89
N ALA A 197 7.05 5.32 1.40
CA ALA A 197 7.20 6.55 2.18
C ALA A 197 5.92 7.39 2.29
N GLN A 198 5.05 7.35 1.28
CA GLN A 198 3.85 8.20 1.21
C GLN A 198 2.61 7.54 1.81
N CYS A 199 2.54 6.21 1.83
CA CYS A 199 1.33 5.48 2.15
C CYS A 199 1.57 4.40 3.22
N GLU A 200 2.55 3.51 3.04
CA GLU A 200 2.73 2.34 3.92
C GLU A 200 3.27 2.74 5.30
N ILE A 201 4.38 3.48 5.36
CA ILE A 201 4.96 3.95 6.64
C ILE A 201 3.97 4.83 7.42
N PRO A 202 3.30 5.84 6.83
CA PRO A 202 2.24 6.57 7.53
C PRO A 202 1.11 5.66 8.04
N SER A 203 0.72 4.63 7.27
CA SER A 203 -0.32 3.68 7.69
C SER A 203 0.10 2.88 8.94
N ILE A 204 1.38 2.46 9.05
CA ILE A 204 1.91 1.80 10.24
C ILE A 204 1.81 2.73 11.46
N GLY A 205 2.27 3.97 11.32
CA GLY A 205 2.21 4.97 12.39
C GLY A 205 0.77 5.22 12.86
N GLN A 206 -0.14 5.37 11.90
CA GLN A 206 -1.57 5.57 12.18
C GLN A 206 -2.21 4.36 12.87
N MET A 207 -1.94 3.14 12.40
CA MET A 207 -2.50 1.92 13.00
C MET A 207 -1.92 1.66 14.39
N SER A 208 -0.65 1.99 14.65
CA SER A 208 -0.06 1.87 15.99
C SER A 208 -0.70 2.84 17.01
N LEU A 209 -1.24 3.98 16.55
CA LEU A 209 -2.01 4.89 17.41
C LEU A 209 -3.42 4.38 17.70
N PHE A 210 -4.08 3.77 16.71
CA PHE A 210 -5.45 3.28 16.85
C PHE A 210 -5.55 1.93 17.55
N ALA A 211 -4.69 0.98 17.17
CA ALA A 211 -4.58 -0.33 17.79
C ALA A 211 -3.50 -0.26 18.89
N LYS A 212 -3.87 0.28 20.05
CA LYS A 212 -2.92 0.56 21.16
C LYS A 212 -2.11 -0.65 21.64
N SER A 213 -2.58 -1.87 21.41
CA SER A 213 -1.88 -3.11 21.75
C SER A 213 -0.90 -3.58 20.67
N TRP A 214 -0.89 -2.96 19.50
CA TRP A 214 -0.04 -3.34 18.39
C TRP A 214 1.22 -2.48 18.38
N THR A 215 2.35 -3.09 18.72
CA THR A 215 3.65 -2.42 18.91
C THR A 215 4.69 -3.04 17.98
N PRO A 216 4.63 -2.76 16.66
CA PRO A 216 5.46 -3.48 15.71
C PRO A 216 6.94 -3.08 15.80
N HIS A 217 7.83 -4.04 15.54
CA HIS A 217 9.23 -3.81 15.22
C HIS A 217 9.40 -3.66 13.70
N VAL A 218 9.74 -2.45 13.27
CA VAL A 218 10.08 -2.14 11.88
C VAL A 218 11.60 -2.20 11.71
N VAL A 219 12.06 -3.11 10.86
CA VAL A 219 13.47 -3.21 10.43
C VAL A 219 13.58 -2.69 9.01
N VAL A 220 14.33 -1.61 8.81
CA VAL A 220 14.64 -1.08 7.47
C VAL A 220 15.96 -1.66 6.99
N VAL A 221 15.97 -2.31 5.83
CA VAL A 221 17.20 -2.76 5.17
C VAL A 221 17.50 -1.77 4.04
N ASP A 222 18.53 -0.95 4.24
CA ASP A 222 18.95 0.06 3.26
C ASP A 222 20.04 -0.51 2.35
N LEU A 223 19.65 -0.84 1.11
CA LEU A 223 20.51 -1.44 0.09
C LEU A 223 21.55 -0.46 -0.46
N LYS A 224 21.39 0.83 -0.18
CA LYS A 224 22.34 1.90 -0.51
C LYS A 224 23.33 2.18 0.61
N GLY A 225 23.15 1.60 1.80
CA GLY A 225 24.02 1.84 2.95
C GLY A 225 23.95 3.28 3.48
N THR A 226 22.76 3.86 3.47
CA THR A 226 22.51 5.25 3.90
C THR A 226 21.49 5.33 5.04
N CYS A 227 21.51 4.37 5.96
CA CYS A 227 20.57 4.31 7.09
C CYS A 227 20.54 5.61 7.91
N ASN A 228 21.67 6.31 8.02
CA ASN A 228 21.77 7.62 8.66
C ASN A 228 20.85 8.70 8.03
N VAL A 229 20.45 8.53 6.77
CA VAL A 229 19.51 9.40 6.05
C VAL A 229 18.14 8.71 5.91
N THR A 230 18.11 7.46 5.45
CA THR A 230 16.90 6.70 5.16
C THR A 230 16.02 6.50 6.40
N SER A 231 16.64 6.10 7.52
CA SER A 231 15.94 5.83 8.78
C SER A 231 15.21 7.08 9.32
N PRO A 232 15.88 8.21 9.58
CA PRO A 232 15.19 9.40 10.07
C PRO A 232 14.21 9.99 9.04
N PHE A 233 14.46 9.80 7.74
CA PHE A 233 13.50 10.20 6.72
C PHE A 233 12.17 9.44 6.85
N LEU A 234 12.20 8.11 6.95
CA LEU A 234 10.99 7.28 7.06
C LEU A 234 10.33 7.42 8.44
N GLN A 235 11.09 7.54 9.54
CA GLN A 235 10.49 7.76 10.87
C GLN A 235 9.66 9.04 10.92
N ARG A 236 10.10 10.12 10.27
CA ARG A 236 9.30 11.35 10.16
C ARG A 236 7.97 11.13 9.43
N ARG A 237 7.88 10.11 8.57
CA ARG A 237 6.63 9.75 7.87
C ARG A 237 5.64 9.02 8.75
N LEU A 238 6.07 8.31 9.80
CA LEU A 238 5.15 7.72 10.78
C LEU A 238 4.24 8.76 11.44
N VAL A 239 4.74 9.98 11.61
CA VAL A 239 4.02 11.12 12.24
C VAL A 239 3.38 12.02 11.17
N SER A 240 3.77 11.90 9.90
CA SER A 240 3.31 12.78 8.83
C SER A 240 2.08 12.19 8.14
N GLN A 241 1.00 12.95 8.15
CA GLN A 241 -0.27 12.72 7.46
C GLN A 241 -1.25 11.81 8.21
N SER A 242 -2.22 12.46 8.85
CA SER A 242 -3.50 11.80 9.09
C SER A 242 -4.19 11.62 7.73
N MET A 243 -4.59 10.40 7.37
CA MET A 243 -5.52 10.15 6.25
C MET A 243 -6.89 10.87 6.42
N LEU A 244 -7.16 11.46 7.59
CA LEU A 244 -8.47 11.96 8.01
C LEU A 244 -8.51 13.49 8.19
N GLY A 245 -7.61 14.26 7.57
CA GLY A 245 -7.64 15.73 7.63
C GLY A 245 -7.29 16.37 8.99
N PHE A 246 -6.92 15.59 10.00
CA PHE A 246 -6.40 16.09 11.27
C PHE A 246 -4.95 16.60 11.09
N ARG A 247 -4.83 17.92 10.90
CA ARG A 247 -3.57 18.63 11.12
C ARG A 247 -3.22 18.60 12.61
N SER A 248 -2.41 17.63 13.00
CA SER A 248 -1.84 17.62 14.35
C SER A 248 -0.90 18.82 14.54
N LYS A 249 -1.36 19.84 15.27
CA LYS A 249 -0.51 20.92 15.76
C LYS A 249 0.38 20.37 16.87
N SER A 250 1.68 20.35 16.62
CA SER A 250 2.76 20.40 17.63
C SER A 250 2.50 19.67 18.96
N SER A 251 2.78 18.36 19.02
CA SER A 251 3.12 17.60 20.26
C SER A 251 3.16 16.07 20.08
N VAL A 252 2.72 15.51 18.93
CA VAL A 252 2.73 14.06 18.62
C VAL A 252 4.14 13.48 18.40
N VAL A 253 5.19 14.22 18.73
CA VAL A 253 6.59 13.76 18.67
C VAL A 253 6.92 12.78 19.82
N ARG A 254 6.09 12.71 20.87
CA ARG A 254 6.46 12.00 22.10
C ARG A 254 5.93 10.57 22.25
N THR A 255 5.04 10.09 21.38
CA THR A 255 4.35 8.81 21.66
C THR A 255 3.81 8.08 20.42
N ILE A 256 4.67 7.73 19.46
CA ILE A 256 4.50 6.43 18.76
C ILE A 256 5.16 5.35 19.65
N GLY A 257 4.82 5.36 20.94
CA GLY A 257 5.63 4.85 22.06
C GLY A 257 5.73 3.33 22.18
N GLY A 258 5.44 2.60 21.09
CA GLY A 258 5.58 1.15 21.02
C GLY A 258 6.18 0.66 19.72
N ILE A 259 6.34 1.49 18.67
CA ILE A 259 7.04 1.03 17.47
C ILE A 259 8.53 0.92 17.81
N LYS A 260 9.08 -0.29 17.75
CA LYS A 260 10.53 -0.49 17.74
C LYS A 260 11.02 -0.26 16.32
N TRP A 261 12.16 0.41 16.19
CA TRP A 261 12.73 0.74 14.88
C TRP A 261 14.21 0.44 14.84
N SER A 262 14.65 -0.34 13.86
CA SER A 262 16.08 -0.50 13.53
C SER A 262 16.31 -0.33 12.03
N CYS A 263 17.55 0.01 11.67
CA CYS A 263 17.97 0.14 10.28
C CYS A 263 19.30 -0.58 10.11
N VAL A 264 19.41 -1.34 9.03
CA VAL A 264 20.56 -2.18 8.67
C VAL A 264 21.11 -1.66 7.36
N ASP A 265 22.34 -1.15 7.42
CA ASP A 265 23.08 -0.81 6.20
C ASP A 265 23.49 -2.10 5.50
N CYS A 266 23.06 -2.23 4.25
CA CYS A 266 23.40 -3.34 3.38
C CYS A 266 23.92 -2.73 2.09
N SER A 267 25.12 -2.16 2.08
CA SER A 267 25.67 -1.58 0.86
C SER A 267 26.36 -2.66 -0.01
N GLU A 268 26.41 -2.44 -1.32
CA GLU A 268 27.17 -3.32 -2.23
C GLU A 268 28.68 -3.21 -1.96
N SER A 269 29.17 -2.02 -1.59
CA SER A 269 30.57 -1.79 -1.22
C SER A 269 31.01 -2.58 0.02
N ASP A 270 30.08 -2.88 0.93
CA ASP A 270 30.34 -3.72 2.11
C ASP A 270 30.15 -5.22 1.82
N GLY A 271 29.89 -5.58 0.55
CA GLY A 271 29.66 -6.97 0.13
C GLY A 271 28.30 -7.53 0.55
N CYS A 272 27.33 -6.69 0.94
CA CYS A 272 26.04 -7.17 1.39
C CYS A 272 25.13 -7.59 0.23
N THR A 273 24.62 -8.82 0.27
CA THR A 273 23.72 -9.38 -0.75
C THR A 273 22.43 -9.88 -0.11
N LEU A 274 21.40 -10.09 -0.95
CA LEU A 274 20.15 -10.70 -0.51
C LEU A 274 20.33 -12.23 -0.48
N ASP A 275 20.99 -12.74 0.56
CA ASP A 275 21.37 -14.16 0.70
C ASP A 275 20.96 -14.79 2.04
N ALA A 276 21.30 -16.07 2.23
CA ALA A 276 20.98 -16.77 3.48
C ALA A 276 21.63 -16.12 4.71
N SER A 277 22.80 -15.48 4.58
CA SER A 277 23.50 -14.83 5.69
C SER A 277 22.72 -13.63 6.20
N LEU A 278 22.29 -12.75 5.29
CA LEU A 278 21.44 -11.61 5.65
C LEU A 278 20.08 -12.08 6.19
N ALA A 279 19.52 -13.15 5.63
CA ALA A 279 18.25 -13.70 6.10
C ALA A 279 18.34 -14.19 7.56
N GLU A 280 19.39 -14.95 7.92
CA GLU A 280 19.59 -15.41 9.29
C GLU A 280 19.87 -14.25 10.26
N PHE A 281 20.64 -13.24 9.84
CA PHE A 281 20.84 -12.03 10.62
C PHE A 281 19.51 -11.32 10.93
N LEU A 282 18.67 -11.13 9.92
CA LEU A 282 17.37 -10.48 10.10
C LEU A 282 16.43 -11.33 10.95
N LYS A 283 16.40 -12.66 10.78
CA LYS A 283 15.63 -13.56 11.67
C LYS A 283 16.06 -13.39 13.12
N ALA A 284 17.36 -13.31 13.39
CA ALA A 284 17.87 -13.06 14.73
C ALA A 284 17.42 -11.68 15.25
N GLU A 285 17.63 -10.62 14.48
CA GLU A 285 17.23 -9.24 14.83
C GLU A 285 15.73 -9.12 15.17
N LEU A 286 14.89 -9.87 14.45
CA LEU A 286 13.44 -9.93 14.64
C LEU A 286 13.02 -10.87 15.80
N ALA A 287 13.83 -11.89 16.13
CA ALA A 287 13.54 -12.87 17.17
C ALA A 287 13.87 -12.40 18.59
N VAL A 288 14.72 -11.38 18.79
CA VAL A 288 15.05 -10.79 20.12
C VAL A 288 13.83 -10.12 20.81
N GLN A 289 12.61 -10.39 20.36
CA GLN A 289 11.37 -9.72 20.80
C GLN A 289 10.22 -10.66 21.17
N LYS A 290 10.33 -11.97 20.92
CA LYS A 290 9.37 -12.96 21.46
C LYS A 290 9.82 -13.45 22.83
#